data_AF-M2ZMZ5-F1
#
_entry.id   AF-M2ZMZ5-F1
#
_cell.length_a   1.000
_cell.length_b   1.000
_cell.length_c   1.000
_cell.angle_alpha   90.00
_cell.angle_beta   90.00
_cell.angle_gamma   90.00
#
_symmetry.space_group_name_H-M   'P 1'
#
loop_
_entity.id
_entity.type
_entity.pdbx_description
1 polymer ?
#
loop_
_entity_poly.entity_id
_entity_poly.type
_entity_poly.pdbx_seq_one_letter_code
_entity_poly.pdbx_strand_id
1 'polypeptide(L)'
;MAPHSGGRDISLPDKVQVIASGIWCSIGHMLPAAQGVAAAKCDLNIPGRTVSFEGDGSFQVTCQFISDIIRYKLDVTIFMSNNAGYTYERLLHGLDAQHKDVPEWRYTEAANFMGGRTDDTDYAILVKEGDELG
;
A
#
# COMPACT_ATOMS: atom_id res chain seq x y z
N MET A 1 -17.97 -10.70 6.35
CA MET A 1 -17.39 -10.15 5.11
C MET A 1 -15.95 -10.62 5.06
N ALA A 2 -15.48 -11.29 4.00
CA ALA A 2 -14.15 -11.92 3.99
C ALA A 2 -13.08 -11.04 3.31
N PRO A 3 -11.76 -11.28 3.52
CA PRO A 3 -10.64 -10.34 3.22
C PRO A 3 -10.48 -9.97 1.73
N HIS A 4 -11.25 -10.64 0.89
CA HIS A 4 -11.20 -10.62 -0.57
C HIS A 4 -12.29 -9.74 -1.22
N SER A 5 -13.16 -9.09 -0.43
CA SER A 5 -14.39 -8.48 -0.97
C SER A 5 -14.14 -7.13 -1.65
N GLY A 6 -13.21 -6.31 -1.15
CA GLY A 6 -12.95 -4.99 -1.75
C GLY A 6 -12.31 -5.02 -3.14
N GLY A 7 -11.30 -5.88 -3.35
CA GLY A 7 -10.59 -5.96 -4.64
C GLY A 7 -11.33 -6.75 -5.74
N ARG A 8 -12.30 -7.60 -5.37
CA ARG A 8 -13.03 -8.45 -6.34
C ARG A 8 -14.02 -7.71 -7.21
N ASP A 9 -14.55 -6.60 -6.71
CA ASP A 9 -15.56 -5.81 -7.43
C ASP A 9 -14.92 -4.76 -8.34
N ILE A 10 -13.58 -4.72 -8.42
CA ILE A 10 -12.85 -3.81 -9.31
C ILE A 10 -12.94 -4.33 -10.75
N SER A 11 -13.52 -3.53 -11.64
CA SER A 11 -13.46 -3.76 -13.08
C SER A 11 -12.06 -3.41 -13.59
N LEU A 12 -11.30 -4.41 -14.03
CA LEU A 12 -9.93 -4.23 -14.48
C LEU A 12 -9.86 -4.18 -16.02
N PRO A 13 -9.06 -3.24 -16.58
CA PRO A 13 -8.71 -3.28 -17.99
C PRO A 13 -7.97 -4.56 -18.38
N ASP A 14 -7.90 -4.84 -19.68
CA ASP A 14 -7.11 -5.94 -20.20
C ASP A 14 -5.65 -5.85 -19.76
N LYS A 15 -5.01 -7.02 -19.57
CA LYS A 15 -3.59 -7.17 -19.23
C LYS A 15 -3.20 -6.63 -17.84
N VAL A 16 -4.15 -6.52 -16.92
CA VAL A 16 -3.83 -6.33 -15.49
C VAL A 16 -3.57 -7.68 -14.82
N GLN A 17 -2.50 -7.74 -14.04
CA GLN A 17 -2.23 -8.86 -13.14
C GLN A 17 -2.59 -8.47 -11.71
N VAL A 18 -3.34 -9.33 -11.01
CA VAL A 18 -3.71 -9.15 -9.61
C VAL A 18 -2.94 -10.14 -8.75
N ILE A 19 -2.32 -9.64 -7.68
CA ILE A 19 -1.65 -10.45 -6.66
C ILE A 19 -2.42 -10.29 -5.36
N ALA A 20 -2.84 -11.40 -4.76
CA ALA A 20 -3.52 -11.42 -3.48
C ALA A 20 -3.04 -12.60 -2.64
N SER A 21 -2.82 -12.38 -1.35
CA SER A 21 -2.40 -13.42 -0.39
C SER A 21 -3.62 -14.05 0.27
N GLY A 22 -4.51 -14.62 -0.55
CA GLY A 22 -5.81 -15.11 -0.08
C GLY A 22 -5.75 -16.39 0.76
N ILE A 23 -4.61 -17.09 0.77
CA ILE A 23 -4.41 -18.33 1.54
C ILE A 23 -3.62 -18.06 2.82
N TRP A 24 -2.47 -17.38 2.69
CA TRP A 24 -1.58 -17.13 3.82
C TRP A 24 -2.05 -15.94 4.68
N CYS A 25 -2.73 -14.96 4.07
CA CYS A 25 -3.35 -13.82 4.75
C CYS A 25 -2.40 -13.05 5.71
N SER A 26 -1.09 -13.05 5.41
CA SER A 26 -0.12 -12.32 6.23
C SER A 26 -0.27 -10.81 6.03
N ILE A 27 -0.65 -10.12 7.10
CA ILE A 27 -0.72 -8.66 7.16
C ILE A 27 0.67 -8.07 6.86
N GLY A 28 0.71 -6.99 6.09
CA GLY A 28 1.94 -6.30 5.69
C GLY A 28 2.68 -6.91 4.50
N HIS A 29 2.19 -8.03 3.93
CA HIS A 29 2.83 -8.66 2.77
C HIS A 29 2.74 -7.85 1.47
N MET A 30 1.71 -7.02 1.30
CA MET A 30 1.41 -6.40 0.01
C MET A 30 2.44 -5.33 -0.40
N LEU A 31 2.88 -4.49 0.54
CA LEU A 31 3.89 -3.45 0.28
C LEU A 31 5.24 -4.01 -0.21
N PRO A 32 5.88 -4.98 0.46
CA PRO A 32 7.12 -5.59 -0.05
C PRO A 32 6.89 -6.39 -1.34
N ALA A 33 5.73 -7.02 -1.51
CA ALA A 33 5.41 -7.69 -2.78
C ALA A 33 5.30 -6.69 -3.94
N ALA A 34 4.66 -5.54 -3.73
CA ALA A 34 4.56 -4.47 -4.71
C ALA A 34 5.94 -3.89 -5.06
N GLN A 35 6.79 -3.67 -4.05
CA GLN A 35 8.18 -3.25 -4.25
C GLN A 35 8.94 -4.26 -5.12
N GLY A 36 8.86 -5.56 -4.82
CA GLY A 36 9.51 -6.61 -5.59
C GLY A 36 9.00 -6.71 -7.04
N VAL A 37 7.69 -6.58 -7.26
CA VAL A 37 7.10 -6.56 -8.61
C VAL A 37 7.61 -5.36 -9.40
N ALA A 38 7.61 -4.17 -8.80
CA ALA A 38 8.08 -2.97 -9.48
C ALA A 38 9.57 -3.04 -9.82
N ALA A 39 10.39 -3.59 -8.92
CA ALA A 39 11.81 -3.84 -9.19
C ALA A 39 12.00 -4.80 -10.37
N ALA A 40 11.29 -5.94 -10.37
CA ALA A 40 11.36 -6.90 -11.47
C ALA A 40 10.90 -6.31 -12.81
N LYS A 41 9.85 -5.47 -12.81
CA LYS A 41 9.38 -4.78 -14.02
C LYS A 41 10.43 -3.78 -14.54
N CYS A 42 11.09 -3.04 -13.64
CA CYS A 42 12.18 -2.14 -13.98
C CYS A 42 13.34 -2.93 -14.63
N ASP A 43 13.81 -3.99 -13.99
CA ASP A 43 14.94 -4.81 -14.48
C ASP A 43 14.65 -5.46 -15.84
N LEU A 44 13.41 -5.90 -16.06
CA LEU A 44 12.98 -6.57 -17.28
C LEU A 44 12.43 -5.61 -18.35
N ASN A 45 12.43 -4.30 -18.10
CA ASN A 45 11.82 -3.27 -18.97
C ASN A 45 10.35 -3.57 -19.33
N ILE A 46 9.58 -4.08 -18.39
CA ILE A 46 8.15 -4.36 -18.56
C ILE A 46 7.37 -3.09 -18.23
N PRO A 47 6.61 -2.50 -19.18
CA PRO A 47 5.92 -1.25 -18.95
C PRO A 47 4.74 -1.36 -17.96
N GLY A 48 4.33 -0.20 -17.46
CA GLY A 48 3.14 -0.01 -16.63
C GLY A 48 3.47 0.16 -15.14
N ARG A 49 2.52 0.71 -14.39
CA ARG A 49 2.64 0.96 -12.95
C ARG A 49 2.37 -0.27 -12.10
N THR A 50 2.91 -0.28 -10.89
CA THR A 50 2.50 -1.19 -9.82
C THR A 50 1.60 -0.44 -8.84
N VAL A 51 0.46 -1.02 -8.46
CA VAL A 51 -0.49 -0.41 -7.52
C VAL A 51 -0.64 -1.33 -6.31
N SER A 52 -0.41 -0.80 -5.11
CA SER A 52 -0.68 -1.50 -3.85
C SER A 52 -1.85 -0.87 -3.10
N PHE A 53 -2.66 -1.70 -2.46
CA PHE A 53 -3.71 -1.28 -1.54
C PHE A 53 -3.35 -1.72 -0.14
N GLU A 54 -3.22 -0.77 0.78
CA GLU A 54 -2.80 -1.01 2.15
C GLU A 54 -3.86 -0.48 3.12
N GLY A 55 -4.03 -1.18 4.24
CA GLY A 55 -4.65 -0.60 5.43
C GLY A 55 -3.58 0.03 6.32
N ASP A 56 -3.97 0.95 7.18
CA ASP A 56 -3.13 1.56 8.20
C ASP A 56 -2.30 0.54 9.01
N GLY A 57 -2.95 -0.50 9.54
CA GLY A 57 -2.29 -1.54 10.32
C GLY A 57 -1.37 -2.44 9.49
N SER A 58 -1.74 -2.77 8.24
CA SER A 58 -0.86 -3.57 7.37
C SER A 58 0.40 -2.83 7.01
N PHE A 59 0.25 -1.55 6.69
CA PHE A 59 1.34 -0.68 6.35
C PHE A 59 2.37 -0.54 7.47
N GLN A 60 1.92 -0.40 8.72
CA GLN A 60 2.84 -0.24 9.87
C GLN A 60 3.81 -1.42 10.04
N VAL A 61 3.44 -2.63 9.61
CA VAL A 61 4.30 -3.83 9.72
C VAL A 61 5.52 -3.74 8.78
N THR A 62 5.36 -3.13 7.60
CA THR A 62 6.36 -3.18 6.53
C THR A 62 6.66 -1.83 5.86
N CYS A 63 6.26 -0.71 6.48
CA CYS A 63 6.42 0.65 5.94
C CYS A 63 7.84 1.01 5.48
N GLN A 64 8.87 0.41 6.07
CA GLN A 64 10.28 0.62 5.72
C GLN A 64 10.61 0.29 4.25
N PHE A 65 9.79 -0.51 3.57
CA PHE A 65 9.97 -0.80 2.14
C PHE A 65 9.75 0.43 1.24
N ILE A 66 9.15 1.51 1.76
CA ILE A 66 9.12 2.79 1.05
C ILE A 66 10.55 3.29 0.77
N SER A 67 11.49 3.09 1.70
CA SER A 67 12.88 3.49 1.49
C SER A 67 13.49 2.82 0.26
N ASP A 68 13.19 1.55 0.02
CA ASP A 68 13.68 0.82 -1.16
C ASP A 68 12.95 1.27 -2.43
N ILE A 69 11.64 1.51 -2.38
CA ILE A 69 10.88 2.08 -3.51
C ILE A 69 11.51 3.40 -3.96
N ILE A 70 11.83 4.29 -3.01
CA ILE A 70 12.47 5.58 -3.29
C ILE A 70 13.90 5.38 -3.80
N ARG A 71 14.71 4.57 -3.11
CA ARG A 71 16.11 4.31 -3.46
C ARG A 71 16.27 3.79 -4.88
N TYR A 72 15.39 2.90 -5.32
CA TYR A 72 15.42 2.31 -6.65
C TYR A 72 14.51 3.04 -7.66
N LYS A 73 13.91 4.17 -7.27
CA LYS A 73 13.04 5.00 -8.14
C LYS A 73 11.94 4.19 -8.84
N LEU A 74 11.26 3.32 -8.08
CA LEU A 74 10.28 2.37 -8.63
C LEU A 74 8.91 3.03 -8.85
N ASP A 75 8.24 2.71 -9.96
CA ASP A 75 6.87 3.18 -10.25
C ASP A 75 5.82 2.41 -9.43
N VAL A 76 5.58 2.87 -8.21
CA VAL A 76 4.61 2.31 -7.26
C VAL A 76 3.61 3.36 -6.81
N THR A 77 2.32 3.10 -7.01
CA THR A 77 1.21 3.87 -6.41
C THR A 77 0.68 3.11 -5.20
N ILE A 78 0.65 3.75 -4.03
CA ILE A 78 0.12 3.15 -2.79
C ILE A 78 -1.19 3.84 -2.43
N PHE A 79 -2.28 3.09 -2.41
CA PHE A 79 -3.55 3.54 -1.85
C PHE A 79 -3.61 3.14 -0.38
N MET A 80 -3.66 4.14 0.50
CA MET A 80 -3.77 3.94 1.94
C MET A 80 -5.20 4.12 2.41
N SER A 81 -5.80 3.07 2.96
CA SER A 81 -7.07 3.16 3.69
C SER A 81 -6.77 3.34 5.18
N ASN A 82 -6.74 4.60 5.63
CA ASN A 82 -6.68 4.94 7.06
C ASN A 82 -8.09 4.89 7.65
N ASN A 83 -8.39 3.87 8.46
CA ASN A 83 -9.69 3.70 9.10
C ASN A 83 -9.58 3.50 10.63
N ALA A 84 -8.48 4.00 11.20
CA ALA A 84 -8.18 3.97 12.63
C ALA A 84 -8.14 2.55 13.23
N GLY A 85 -7.44 1.64 12.54
CA GLY A 85 -7.10 0.30 13.04
C GLY A 85 -7.71 -0.85 12.27
N TYR A 86 -7.64 -2.05 12.87
CA TYR A 86 -8.00 -3.30 12.18
C TYR A 86 -9.51 -3.48 12.04
N THR A 87 -10.10 -2.73 11.10
CA THR A 87 -11.55 -2.72 10.83
C THR A 87 -12.10 -4.12 10.54
N TYR A 88 -11.32 -4.99 9.89
CA TYR A 88 -11.71 -6.37 9.63
C TYR A 88 -11.90 -7.20 10.90
N GLU A 89 -11.01 -7.06 11.88
CA GLU A 89 -11.06 -7.81 13.14
C GLU A 89 -12.13 -7.26 14.09
N ARG A 90 -12.46 -5.97 13.99
CA ARG A 90 -13.61 -5.37 14.66
C ARG A 90 -14.92 -6.01 14.19
N LEU A 91 -15.04 -6.33 12.89
CA LEU A 91 -16.21 -6.99 12.32
C LEU A 91 -16.34 -8.47 12.71
N LEU A 92 -15.24 -9.15 13.06
CA LEU A 92 -15.24 -10.58 13.41
C LEU A 92 -15.36 -10.86 14.91
N HIS A 93 -14.69 -10.08 15.76
CA HIS A 93 -14.51 -10.42 17.19
C HIS A 93 -14.80 -9.24 18.14
N GLY A 94 -15.82 -8.43 17.84
CA GLY A 94 -16.28 -7.33 18.70
C GLY A 94 -15.61 -5.98 18.41
N LEU A 95 -16.41 -4.92 18.42
CA LEU A 95 -16.03 -3.58 17.94
C LEU A 95 -15.05 -2.84 18.87
N ASP A 96 -15.10 -3.12 20.17
CA ASP A 96 -14.50 -2.29 21.23
C ASP A 96 -13.20 -2.84 21.83
N ALA A 97 -12.57 -3.82 21.18
CA ALA A 97 -11.36 -4.43 21.73
C ALA A 97 -10.12 -3.55 21.46
N GLN A 98 -9.54 -2.99 22.53
CA GLN A 98 -8.41 -2.04 22.46
C GLN A 98 -7.16 -2.55 21.73
N HIS A 99 -6.96 -3.88 21.63
CA HIS A 99 -5.84 -4.45 20.87
C HIS A 99 -5.98 -4.29 19.35
N LYS A 100 -7.12 -3.76 18.86
CA LYS A 100 -7.40 -3.52 17.45
C LYS A 100 -7.14 -2.07 17.03
N ASP A 101 -6.83 -1.21 18.01
CA ASP A 101 -6.42 0.17 17.77
C ASP A 101 -4.96 0.16 17.32
N VAL A 102 -4.68 0.81 16.18
CA VAL A 102 -3.30 1.09 15.75
C VAL A 102 -2.99 2.56 15.99
N PRO A 103 -1.75 2.92 16.37
CA PRO A 103 -1.39 4.34 16.52
C PRO A 103 -1.62 5.06 15.19
N GLU A 104 -2.32 6.18 15.21
CA GLU A 104 -2.54 6.96 13.99
C GLU A 104 -1.24 7.67 13.58
N TRP A 105 -0.68 7.30 12.44
CA TRP A 105 0.52 7.94 11.90
C TRP A 105 0.15 9.03 10.91
N ARG A 106 1.06 9.98 10.70
CA ARG A 106 1.00 10.89 9.54
C ARG A 106 1.49 10.15 8.30
N TYR A 107 0.67 9.26 7.74
CA TYR A 107 1.07 8.37 6.63
C TYR A 107 1.54 9.13 5.38
N THR A 108 1.01 10.33 5.15
CA THR A 108 1.42 11.24 4.06
C THR A 108 2.88 11.68 4.18
N GLU A 109 3.43 11.73 5.40
CA GLU A 109 4.83 12.07 5.67
C GLU A 109 5.77 10.86 5.56
N ALA A 110 5.25 9.65 5.36
CA ALA A 110 6.07 8.43 5.37
C ALA A 110 7.14 8.46 4.26
N ALA A 111 6.79 8.91 3.05
CA ALA A 111 7.73 9.00 1.95
C ALA A 111 8.86 10.00 2.25
N ASN A 112 8.52 11.17 2.79
CA ASN A 112 9.49 12.19 3.20
C ASN A 112 10.44 11.65 4.28
N PHE A 113 9.88 11.05 5.34
CA PHE A 113 10.67 10.45 6.42
C PHE A 113 11.63 9.34 5.93
N MET A 114 11.20 8.56 4.94
CA MET A 114 11.98 7.45 4.37
C MET A 114 12.97 7.89 3.27
N GLY A 115 13.24 9.19 3.15
CA GLY A 115 14.27 9.75 2.25
C GLY A 115 13.72 10.32 0.94
N GLY A 116 12.40 10.44 0.82
CA GLY A 116 11.72 11.04 -0.32
C GLY A 116 11.92 12.54 -0.36
N ARG A 117 12.19 13.06 -1.55
CA ARG A 117 12.44 14.48 -1.79
C ARG A 117 11.39 15.05 -2.73
N THR A 118 10.78 16.17 -2.33
CA THR A 118 9.78 16.86 -3.15
C THR A 118 10.41 17.71 -4.26
N ASP A 119 11.72 17.97 -4.18
CA ASP A 119 12.51 18.72 -5.16
C ASP A 119 13.28 17.83 -6.16
N ASP A 120 13.09 16.51 -6.11
CA ASP A 120 13.72 15.58 -7.04
C ASP A 120 13.02 15.64 -8.42
N THR A 121 13.74 16.15 -9.42
CA THR A 121 13.24 16.28 -10.79
C THR A 121 13.24 14.95 -11.55
N ASP A 122 13.99 13.97 -11.09
CA ASP A 122 14.15 12.67 -11.75
C ASP A 122 13.19 11.62 -11.19
N TYR A 123 12.63 11.84 -9.99
CA TYR A 123 11.70 10.93 -9.34
C TYR A 123 10.65 11.70 -8.51
N ALA A 124 9.50 11.97 -9.13
CA ALA A 124 8.43 12.70 -8.48
C ALA A 124 7.70 11.83 -7.44
N ILE A 125 7.64 12.34 -6.21
CA ILE A 125 6.82 11.76 -5.13
C ILE A 125 5.58 12.63 -4.98
N LEU A 126 4.43 12.04 -5.30
CA LEU A 126 3.13 12.69 -5.19
C LEU A 126 2.38 12.11 -4.00
N VAL A 127 1.91 12.99 -3.12
CA VAL A 127 1.06 12.66 -2.00
C VAL A 127 -0.24 13.40 -2.19
N LYS A 128 -1.36 12.69 -2.06
CA LYS A 128 -2.70 13.23 -2.18
C LYS A 128 -3.55 12.73 -1.02
N GLU A 129 -4.38 13.61 -0.48
CA GLU A 129 -5.40 13.23 0.50
C GLU A 129 -6.75 12.96 -0.18
N GLY A 130 -7.70 12.39 0.55
CA GLY A 130 -8.97 11.90 -0.01
C GLY A 130 -9.75 12.94 -0.82
N ASP A 131 -9.71 14.21 -0.38
CA ASP A 131 -10.38 15.33 -1.04
C ASP A 131 -9.71 15.75 -2.37
N GLU A 132 -8.50 15.26 -2.64
CA GLU A 132 -7.66 15.60 -3.80
C GLU A 132 -7.60 14.46 -4.86
N LEU A 133 -8.36 13.38 -4.64
CA LEU A 133 -8.42 12.19 -5.52
C LEU A 133 -9.27 12.40 -6.80
N GLY A 134 -9.63 13.65 -7.12
CA GLY A 134 -10.34 14.04 -8.35
C GLY A 134 -9.49 14.06 -9.61
#